data_AF-A0A7V8BJZ0-F1
#
_entry.id   AF-A0A7V8BJZ0-F1
#
_cell.length_a   1.000
_cell.length_b   1.000
_cell.length_c   1.000
_cell.angle_alpha   90.00
_cell.angle_beta   90.00
_cell.angle_gamma   90.00
#
_symmetry.space_group_name_H-M   'P 1'
#
loop_
_entity.id
_entity.type
_entity.pdbx_description
1 polymer ?
#
loop_
_entity_poly.entity_id
_entity_poly.type
_entity_poly.pdbx_seq_one_letter_code
_entity_poly.pdbx_strand_id
1 'polypeptide(L)' 'MNAPNPPPLLPEVMLGPQPADQPNLELASEGVQRYVWQSAYGDVLIEVRDGAAYVNGKRVTSIHELRAPGSKA' A
#
# COMPACT_ATOMS: atom_id res chain seq x y z
N MET A 1 17.59 44.05 8.90
CA MET A 1 17.15 42.88 9.67
C MET A 1 16.78 41.79 8.68
N ASN A 2 17.61 40.75 8.53
CA ASN A 2 17.26 39.59 7.70
C ASN A 2 16.55 38.56 8.57
N ALA A 3 15.35 38.14 8.17
CA ALA A 3 14.62 37.08 8.85
C ALA A 3 15.36 35.74 8.66
N PRO A 4 15.41 34.86 9.68
CA PRO A 4 16.00 33.54 9.53
C PRO A 4 15.21 32.72 8.51
N ASN A 5 15.93 32.07 7.59
CA ASN A 5 15.34 31.17 6.61
C ASN A 5 14.65 30.00 7.34
N PRO A 6 13.37 29.68 7.07
CA PRO A 6 12.71 28.54 7.69
C PRO A 6 13.43 27.24 7.32
N PRO A 7 13.48 26.26 8.23
CA PRO A 7 14.09 24.96 7.94
C PRO A 7 13.37 24.29 6.76
N PRO A 8 14.09 23.52 5.91
CA PRO A 8 13.48 22.82 4.79
C PRO A 8 12.42 21.85 5.33
N LEU A 9 11.23 21.87 4.74
CA LEU A 9 10.17 20.91 5.02
C LEU A 9 10.66 19.52 4.56
N LEU A 10 11.07 18.68 5.51
CA LEU A 10 11.36 17.29 5.23
C LEU A 10 10.04 16.53 5.05
N PRO A 11 9.93 15.57 4.11
CA PRO A 11 8.75 14.72 4.02
C PRO A 11 8.49 14.05 5.36
N GLU A 12 7.25 14.05 5.82
CA GLU A 12 6.83 13.27 6.98
C GLU A 12 6.95 11.78 6.62
N VAL A 13 8.10 11.18 6.94
CA VAL A 13 8.33 9.74 6.77
C VAL A 13 7.79 9.06 8.01
N MET A 14 6.58 8.51 7.91
CA MET A 14 6.10 7.62 8.95
C MET A 14 6.80 6.27 8.79
N LEU A 15 7.73 5.99 9.70
CA LEU A 15 8.33 4.67 9.88
C LEU A 15 7.26 3.76 10.47
N GLY A 16 6.37 3.24 9.61
CA GLY A 16 5.45 2.17 9.99
C GLY A 16 6.22 0.92 10.42
N PRO A 17 5.55 -0.05 11.08
CA PRO A 17 6.17 -1.31 11.45
C PRO A 17 6.91 -1.89 10.24
N GLN A 18 8.20 -2.18 10.43
CA GLN A 18 9.08 -2.73 9.41
C GLN A 18 8.42 -4.01 8.84
N PRO A 19 8.58 -4.38 7.56
CA PRO A 19 7.87 -5.52 6.96
C PRO A 19 8.02 -6.88 7.68
N ALA A 20 8.90 -6.99 8.70
CA ALA A 20 8.99 -8.12 9.60
C ALA A 20 7.88 -8.19 10.68
N ASP A 21 7.17 -7.08 10.94
CA ASP A 21 6.17 -6.95 12.02
C ASP A 21 4.72 -6.92 11.51
N GLN A 22 4.50 -7.04 10.20
CA GLN A 22 3.13 -7.18 9.69
C GLN A 22 2.68 -8.63 9.93
N PRO A 23 1.68 -8.87 10.79
CA PRO A 23 1.18 -10.21 10.99
C PRO A 23 0.66 -10.71 9.64
N ASN A 24 1.21 -11.84 9.18
CA ASN A 24 0.52 -12.63 8.18
C ASN A 24 -0.79 -13.08 8.83
N LEU A 25 -1.86 -12.32 8.60
CA LEU A 25 -3.15 -12.61 9.21
C LEU A 25 -3.57 -13.99 8.71
N GLU A 26 -3.71 -14.95 9.62
CA GLU A 26 -4.28 -16.28 9.37
C GLU A 26 -5.78 -16.20 9.05
N LEU A 27 -6.16 -15.28 8.15
CA LEU A 27 -7.47 -15.24 7.55
C LEU A 27 -7.42 -15.97 6.20
N ALA A 28 -6.70 -17.09 6.17
CA ALA A 28 -6.33 -17.86 5.00
C ALA A 28 -7.52 -18.66 4.48
N SER A 29 -8.37 -18.03 3.67
CA SER A 29 -9.11 -18.78 2.67
C SER A 29 -8.12 -19.26 1.61
N GLU A 30 -8.23 -20.53 1.21
CA GLU A 30 -7.37 -21.12 0.18
C GLU A 30 -7.32 -20.21 -1.06
N GLY A 31 -6.11 -19.92 -1.55
CA GLY A 31 -5.89 -19.06 -2.72
C GLY A 31 -5.94 -17.55 -2.46
N VAL A 32 -6.10 -17.09 -1.21
CA VAL A 32 -6.10 -15.67 -0.85
C VAL A 32 -4.93 -15.32 0.07
N GLN A 33 -4.06 -14.41 -0.38
CA GLN A 33 -3.06 -13.75 0.46
C GLN A 33 -3.64 -12.43 0.98
N ARG A 34 -3.49 -12.15 2.28
CA ARG A 34 -4.06 -10.96 2.91
C ARG A 34 -3.00 -10.23 3.73
N TYR A 35 -2.89 -8.94 3.50
CA TYR A 35 -1.97 -8.02 4.17
C TYR A 35 -2.77 -6.87 4.77
N VAL A 36 -2.38 -6.41 5.95
CA VAL A 36 -2.89 -5.15 6.52
C VAL A 36 -1.73 -4.18 6.63
N TRP A 37 -1.85 -3.06 5.94
CA TRP A 37 -0.91 -1.96 6.01
C TRP A 37 -1.45 -0.87 6.92
N GLN A 38 -0.76 -0.61 8.03
CA GLN A 38 -1.10 0.45 8.97
C GLN A 38 -0.43 1.75 8.52
N SER A 39 -1.24 2.77 8.21
CA SER A 39 -0.77 4.09 7.75
C SER A 39 -1.27 5.21 8.67
N ALA A 40 -0.77 6.44 8.47
CA ALA A 40 -1.15 7.60 9.29
C ALA A 40 -2.63 7.96 9.12
N TYR A 41 -3.20 7.51 8.00
CA TYR A 41 -4.57 7.79 7.57
C TYR A 41 -5.52 6.63 7.86
N GLY A 42 -5.04 5.62 8.59
CA GLY A 42 -5.79 4.42 8.94
C GLY A 42 -5.26 3.16 8.27
N ASP A 43 -5.95 2.06 8.57
CA ASP A 43 -5.58 0.72 8.10
C ASP A 43 -6.04 0.49 6.66
N VAL A 44 -5.19 -0.17 5.89
CA VAL A 44 -5.44 -0.57 4.51
C VAL A 44 -5.37 -2.08 4.41
N LEU A 45 -6.48 -2.69 4.01
CA LEU A 45 -6.54 -4.12 3.71
C LEU A 45 -6.15 -4.36 2.26
N ILE A 46 -5.18 -5.23 2.04
CA ILE A 46 -4.75 -5.67 0.71
C ILE A 46 -4.99 -7.17 0.61
N GLU A 47 -5.67 -7.59 -0.45
CA GLU A 47 -5.94 -8.99 -0.75
C GLU A 47 -5.43 -9.33 -2.14
N VAL A 48 -4.73 -10.45 -2.28
CA VAL A 48 -4.37 -11.02 -3.57
C VAL A 48 -5.09 -12.35 -3.71
N ARG A 49 -6.01 -12.44 -4.67
CA ARG A 49 -6.75 -13.66 -5.01
C ARG A 49 -6.71 -13.87 -6.51
N ASP A 50 -6.40 -15.09 -6.93
CA ASP A 50 -6.26 -15.46 -8.35
C ASP A 50 -5.32 -14.53 -9.14
N GLY A 51 -4.25 -14.04 -8.49
CA GLY A 51 -3.28 -13.11 -9.10
C GLY A 51 -3.76 -11.66 -9.26
N ALA A 52 -4.99 -11.34 -8.86
CA ALA A 52 -5.52 -9.98 -8.85
C ALA A 52 -5.46 -9.35 -7.45
N ALA A 53 -5.01 -8.10 -7.38
CA ALA A 53 -4.94 -7.34 -6.14
C ALA A 53 -6.24 -6.55 -5.88
N TYR A 54 -6.65 -6.50 -4.62
CA TYR A 54 -7.78 -5.74 -4.11
C TYR A 54 -7.32 -4.91 -2.92
N VAL A 55 -7.67 -3.63 -2.91
CA VAL A 55 -7.39 -2.70 -1.82
C VAL A 55 -8.72 -2.27 -1.20
N ASN A 56 -8.91 -2.57 0.08
CA ASN A 56 -10.18 -2.36 0.79
C ASN A 56 -11.38 -2.94 0.02
N GLY A 57 -11.20 -4.15 -0.53
CA GLY A 57 -12.21 -4.86 -1.32
C GLY A 57 -12.36 -4.39 -2.78
N LYS A 58 -11.65 -3.36 -3.22
CA LYS A 58 -11.71 -2.85 -4.61
C LYS A 58 -10.55 -3.35 -5.44
N ARG A 59 -10.82 -3.97 -6.60
CA ARG A 59 -9.79 -4.43 -7.53
C ARG A 59 -8.94 -3.26 -8.00
N VAL A 60 -7.62 -3.41 -7.95
CA VAL A 60 -6.67 -2.46 -8.51
C VAL A 60 -5.97 -3.08 -9.72
N THR A 61 -5.64 -2.25 -10.70
CA THR A 61 -4.87 -2.67 -11.88
C THR A 61 -3.39 -2.60 -11.56
N SER A 62 -2.66 -3.70 -11.75
CA SER A 62 -1.20 -3.68 -11.55
C SER A 62 -0.50 -2.80 -12.58
N ILE A 63 0.70 -2.30 -12.25
CA ILE A 63 1.53 -1.54 -13.22
C ILE A 63 1.85 -2.40 -14.46
N HIS A 64 1.99 -3.71 -14.28
CA HIS A 64 2.18 -4.64 -15.39
C HIS A 64 0.95 -4.68 -16.31
N GLU A 65 -0.26 -4.79 -15.75
CA GLU A 65 -1.52 -4.72 -16.52
C GLU A 65 -1.73 -3.36 -17.19
N LEU A 66 -1.35 -2.25 -16.55
CA LEU A 66 -1.42 -0.91 -17.15
C LEU A 66 -0.47 -0.77 -18.35
N ARG A 67 0.69 -1.45 -18.32
CA ARG A 67 1.71 -1.38 -19.37
C ARG A 67 1.53 -2.44 -20.46
N ALA A 68 0.63 -3.39 -20.27
CA ALA A 68 0.36 -4.42 -21.27
C ALA A 68 -0.21 -3.78 -22.55
N PRO A 69 0.30 -4.13 -23.74
CA PRO A 69 -0.22 -3.61 -24.99
C PRO A 69 -1.70 -3.99 -25.12
N GLY A 70 -2.57 -2.98 -25.23
CA GLY A 70 -4.03 -3.15 -25.32
C GLY A 70 -4.81 -2.84 -24.04
N SER A 71 -4.16 -2.41 -22.96
CA SER A 71 -4.84 -1.94 -21.75
C SER A 71 -5.61 -0.63 -22.03
N LYS A 72 -6.95 -0.69 -22.04
CA LYS A 72 -7.79 0.52 -21.94
C LYS A 72 -8.03 0.79 -20.46
N ALA A 73 -7.58 1.96 -20.01
CA ALA A 73 -7.93 2.53 -18.71
C ALA A 73 -9.45 2.74 -18.59
#